data_AF-A0A841LHB9-F1
#
_entry.id   AF-A0A841LHB9-F1
#
_cell.length_a   1.000
_cell.length_b   1.000
_cell.length_c   1.000
_cell.angle_alpha   90.00
_cell.angle_beta   90.00
_cell.angle_gamma   90.00
#
_symmetry.space_group_name_H-M   'P 1'
#
loop_
_entity.id
_entity.type
_entity.pdbx_description
1 polymer ?
#
loop_
_entity_poly.entity_id
_entity_poly.type
_entity_poly.pdbx_seq_one_letter_code
_entity_poly.pdbx_strand_id
1 'polypeptide(L)'
;MFENYKLSLLDFYWIKNKNHRLSINLEDPGREKIRIECVEVFLRKNTQKDKDLIRLVFDPKNQFDDQVRSIERFKLDKFRSLVSFMVEGTSIRDEKLVKLLAWLIDFPTYNEWRELSEEELKLIFEEAAKKPEEEITEPITTKPTGEVKVPDITSTPPPQPIFIMGKPTGGGNGEDVTRPEQPKQPVYVPKFSPRYITISCTILLFVSTTSLAVWERLPTPIRMPNAVEKFMYWDEDHYEPIKDDKQNVGTPIIPLNVQTLTRQRKINLPDTLTSYSIGKVWYKGYGKNHEFFTDSGAYPLDTQRVLKPLSNTILTKYISNYRYMLTRLVWFLCAAFFISICGIWASRLKKEEMAVRKPEEAAGTDTQSVLEAERIINGTELGTA
;
A
#
# COMPACT_ATOMS: atom_id res chain seq x y z
N MET A 1 25.96 -23.65 24.73
CA MET A 1 25.13 -22.61 24.06
C MET A 1 25.17 -22.70 22.55
N PHE A 2 26.34 -22.77 21.88
CA PHE A 2 26.40 -22.88 20.41
C PHE A 2 25.84 -24.22 19.87
N GLU A 3 25.97 -25.33 20.60
CA GLU A 3 25.32 -26.60 20.21
C GLU A 3 23.79 -26.49 20.17
N ASN A 4 23.17 -25.79 21.13
CA ASN A 4 21.72 -25.55 21.12
C ASN A 4 21.29 -24.77 19.87
N TYR A 5 22.11 -23.80 19.45
CA TYR A 5 21.87 -23.07 18.20
C TYR A 5 21.93 -23.99 16.98
N LYS A 6 22.89 -24.93 16.91
CA LYS A 6 22.94 -25.92 15.83
C LYS A 6 21.68 -26.78 15.81
N LEU A 7 21.22 -27.26 16.97
CA LEU A 7 19.98 -28.03 17.07
C LEU A 7 18.78 -27.22 16.57
N SER A 8 18.60 -25.98 17.05
CA SER A 8 17.51 -25.11 16.57
C SER A 8 17.61 -24.81 15.07
N LEU A 9 18.81 -24.61 14.54
CA LEU A 9 19.03 -24.39 13.12
C LEU A 9 18.64 -25.61 12.28
N LEU A 10 18.97 -26.81 12.75
CA LEU A 10 18.62 -28.07 12.10
C LEU A 10 17.11 -28.33 12.16
N ASP A 11 16.49 -28.13 13.32
CA ASP A 11 15.04 -28.27 13.49
C ASP A 11 14.30 -27.30 12.56
N PHE A 12 14.77 -26.05 12.45
CA PHE A 12 14.20 -25.06 11.56
C PHE A 12 14.32 -25.47 10.09
N TYR A 13 15.46 -26.05 9.68
CA TYR A 13 15.63 -26.62 8.35
C TYR A 13 14.62 -27.75 8.08
N TRP A 14 14.46 -28.71 9.00
CA TRP A 14 13.51 -29.81 8.83
C TRP A 14 12.06 -29.36 8.78
N ILE A 15 11.69 -28.36 9.59
CA ILE A 15 10.36 -27.75 9.53
C ILE A 15 10.12 -27.11 8.17
N LYS A 16 11.06 -26.32 7.66
CA LYS A 16 10.93 -25.73 6.33
C LYS A 16 10.87 -26.80 5.23
N ASN A 17 11.66 -27.87 5.34
CA ASN A 17 11.66 -28.96 4.36
C ASN A 17 10.30 -29.68 4.33
N LYS A 18 9.76 -30.03 5.50
CA LYS A 18 8.46 -30.70 5.63
C LYS A 18 7.30 -29.86 5.08
N ASN A 19 7.42 -28.54 5.13
CA ASN A 19 6.40 -27.60 4.67
C ASN A 19 6.68 -27.04 3.26
N HIS A 20 7.63 -27.60 2.51
CA HIS A 20 8.00 -27.18 1.15
C HIS A 20 8.32 -25.67 1.05
N ARG A 21 9.01 -25.14 2.07
CA ARG A 21 9.43 -23.73 2.14
C ARG A 21 10.92 -23.53 1.85
N LEU A 22 11.62 -24.59 1.44
CA LEU A 22 13.00 -24.53 0.99
C LEU A 22 13.04 -24.38 -0.53
N SER A 23 14.15 -23.84 -1.04
CA SER A 23 14.47 -23.93 -2.46
C SER A 23 14.62 -25.39 -2.88
N ILE A 24 14.38 -25.69 -4.16
CA ILE A 24 14.56 -27.04 -4.73
C ILE A 24 15.97 -27.62 -4.49
N ASN A 25 16.98 -26.74 -4.39
CA ASN A 25 18.37 -27.09 -4.11
C ASN A 25 18.62 -27.53 -2.66
N LEU A 26 17.74 -27.14 -1.73
CA LEU A 26 17.86 -27.38 -0.29
C LEU A 26 16.86 -28.43 0.22
N GLU A 27 15.79 -28.74 -0.52
CA GLU A 27 14.88 -29.84 -0.15
C GLU A 27 15.57 -31.21 -0.23
N ASP A 28 16.41 -31.39 -1.26
CA ASP A 28 17.30 -32.53 -1.43
C ASP A 28 18.74 -32.03 -1.59
N PRO A 29 19.45 -31.76 -0.47
CA PRO A 29 20.72 -31.05 -0.50
C PRO A 29 21.85 -31.94 -1.06
N GLY A 30 22.37 -31.54 -2.22
CA GLY A 30 23.60 -32.08 -2.80
C GLY A 30 24.75 -31.08 -2.70
N ARG A 31 26.00 -31.54 -2.74
CA ARG A 31 27.20 -30.67 -2.72
C ARG A 31 27.15 -29.60 -3.82
N GLU A 32 26.73 -30.01 -5.02
CA GLU A 32 26.56 -29.11 -6.17
C GLU A 32 25.37 -28.16 -5.97
N LYS A 33 24.23 -28.71 -5.52
CA LYS A 33 23.01 -27.93 -5.28
C LYS A 33 23.22 -26.85 -4.22
N ILE A 34 23.95 -27.14 -3.14
CA ILE A 34 24.32 -26.14 -2.12
C ILE A 34 25.14 -25.01 -2.73
N ARG A 35 26.09 -25.34 -3.62
CA ARG A 35 26.90 -24.32 -4.31
C ARG A 35 26.02 -23.41 -5.17
N ILE A 36 25.12 -24.00 -5.95
CA ILE A 36 24.14 -23.27 -6.77
C ILE A 36 23.29 -22.36 -5.87
N GLU A 37 22.77 -22.89 -4.76
CA GLU A 37 21.95 -22.10 -3.83
C GLU A 37 22.76 -20.94 -3.22
N CYS A 38 24.04 -21.14 -2.90
CA CYS A 38 24.89 -20.06 -2.41
C CYS A 38 24.98 -18.91 -3.42
N VAL A 39 25.12 -19.22 -4.71
CA VAL A 39 25.12 -18.20 -5.77
C VAL A 39 23.76 -17.53 -5.87
N GLU A 40 22.66 -18.29 -5.90
CA GLU A 40 21.30 -17.75 -6.01
C GLU A 40 20.92 -16.85 -4.83
N VAL A 41 21.22 -17.24 -3.60
CA VAL A 41 20.96 -16.42 -2.40
C VAL A 41 21.83 -15.16 -2.42
N PHE A 42 23.10 -15.27 -2.84
CA PHE A 42 24.01 -14.13 -2.92
C PHE A 42 23.53 -13.08 -3.92
N LEU A 43 23.12 -13.51 -5.12
CA LEU A 43 22.58 -12.62 -6.15
C LEU A 43 21.27 -11.93 -5.72
N ARG A 44 20.46 -12.59 -4.87
CA ARG A 44 19.20 -12.03 -4.36
C ARG A 44 19.39 -10.96 -3.27
N LYS A 45 20.32 -11.14 -2.32
CA LYS A 45 20.43 -10.26 -1.13
C LYS A 45 21.63 -9.30 -1.17
N ASN A 46 22.75 -9.70 -1.76
CA ASN A 46 24.00 -8.95 -1.99
C ASN A 46 24.32 -7.78 -1.02
N THR A 47 24.11 -7.96 0.29
CA THR A 47 24.41 -6.92 1.28
C THR A 47 25.90 -6.94 1.64
N GLN A 48 26.41 -5.86 2.26
CA GLN A 48 27.80 -5.83 2.71
C GLN A 48 28.11 -6.96 3.72
N LYS A 49 27.17 -7.25 4.63
CA LYS A 49 27.29 -8.37 5.58
C LYS A 49 27.37 -9.72 4.86
N ASP A 50 26.61 -9.90 3.79
CA ASP A 50 26.64 -11.11 2.97
C ASP A 50 28.01 -11.24 2.27
N LYS A 51 28.53 -10.15 1.70
CA LYS A 51 29.87 -10.14 1.09
C LYS A 51 30.95 -10.54 2.09
N ASP A 52 30.86 -10.04 3.32
CA ASP A 52 31.82 -10.36 4.39
C ASP A 52 31.72 -11.84 4.80
N LEU A 53 30.50 -12.39 4.89
CA LEU A 53 30.28 -13.82 5.14
C LEU A 53 30.83 -14.69 4.00
N ILE A 54 30.53 -14.34 2.75
CA ILE A 54 30.99 -15.08 1.57
C ILE A 54 32.52 -15.07 1.51
N ARG A 55 33.16 -13.91 1.72
CA ARG A 55 34.62 -13.82 1.82
C ARG A 55 35.16 -14.71 2.95
N LEU A 56 34.56 -14.67 4.14
CA LEU A 56 35.01 -15.45 5.29
C LEU A 56 34.98 -16.97 5.05
N VAL A 57 33.98 -17.46 4.31
CA VAL A 57 33.75 -18.88 4.03
C VAL A 57 34.53 -19.34 2.79
N PHE A 58 34.38 -18.63 1.67
CA PHE A 58 34.80 -19.07 0.35
C PHE A 58 36.18 -18.54 -0.07
N ASP A 59 36.55 -17.34 0.38
CA ASP A 59 37.81 -16.70 0.03
C ASP A 59 38.48 -15.97 1.21
N PRO A 60 38.91 -16.71 2.25
CA PRO A 60 39.54 -16.12 3.42
C PRO A 60 40.91 -15.48 3.12
N LYS A 61 41.49 -15.76 1.95
CA LYS A 61 42.77 -15.19 1.50
C LYS A 61 42.59 -14.00 0.55
N ASN A 62 41.35 -13.62 0.26
CA ASN A 62 40.98 -12.52 -0.65
C ASN A 62 41.71 -12.62 -2.01
N GLN A 63 41.68 -13.82 -2.60
CA GLN A 63 42.30 -14.16 -3.89
C GLN A 63 41.40 -13.83 -5.09
N PHE A 64 40.11 -13.61 -4.88
CA PHE A 64 39.15 -13.34 -5.93
C PHE A 64 38.51 -11.95 -5.75
N ASP A 65 38.51 -11.17 -6.82
CA ASP A 65 37.83 -9.86 -6.84
C ASP A 65 36.29 -10.00 -6.86
N ASP A 66 35.81 -11.13 -7.39
CA ASP A 66 34.40 -11.47 -7.54
C ASP A 66 33.99 -12.60 -6.58
N GLN A 67 32.98 -12.31 -5.75
CA GLN A 67 32.43 -13.25 -4.77
C GLN A 67 31.74 -14.45 -5.44
N VAL A 68 31.08 -14.28 -6.58
CA VAL A 68 30.43 -15.40 -7.27
C VAL A 68 31.48 -16.40 -7.73
N ARG A 69 32.57 -15.90 -8.33
CA ARG A 69 33.73 -16.72 -8.72
C ARG A 69 34.35 -17.45 -7.53
N SER A 70 34.40 -16.83 -6.35
CA SER A 70 34.90 -17.49 -5.14
C SER A 70 34.05 -18.69 -4.71
N ILE A 71 32.73 -18.58 -4.85
CA ILE A 71 31.78 -19.67 -4.53
C ILE A 71 31.93 -20.80 -5.55
N GLU A 72 32.00 -20.47 -6.85
CA GLU A 72 32.14 -21.44 -7.93
C GLU A 72 33.42 -22.28 -7.83
N ARG A 73 34.54 -21.62 -7.46
CA ARG A 73 35.87 -22.25 -7.31
C ARG A 73 36.05 -22.98 -5.98
N PHE A 74 35.08 -22.91 -5.07
CA PHE A 74 35.16 -23.59 -3.79
C PHE A 74 35.11 -25.11 -3.93
N LYS A 75 35.94 -25.80 -3.14
CA LYS A 75 36.04 -27.27 -3.20
C LYS A 75 34.75 -27.92 -2.69
N LEU A 76 34.06 -28.67 -3.56
CA LEU A 76 32.77 -29.31 -3.26
C LEU A 76 32.81 -30.24 -2.03
N ASP A 77 33.94 -30.90 -1.77
CA ASP A 77 34.07 -31.79 -0.62
C ASP A 77 33.94 -31.09 0.73
N LYS A 78 34.19 -29.78 0.78
CA LYS A 78 34.00 -28.99 1.99
C LYS A 78 32.53 -28.81 2.36
N PHE A 79 31.60 -29.01 1.42
CA PHE A 79 30.17 -29.02 1.72
C PHE A 79 29.70 -30.36 2.31
N ARG A 80 30.54 -31.40 2.33
CA ARG A 80 30.14 -32.73 2.83
C ARG A 80 29.61 -32.67 4.26
N SER A 81 30.30 -31.96 5.16
CA SER A 81 29.85 -31.81 6.54
C SER A 81 28.54 -31.05 6.65
N LEU A 82 28.26 -30.13 5.71
CA LEU A 82 27.01 -29.39 5.68
C LEU A 82 25.84 -30.27 5.21
N VAL A 83 26.07 -31.10 4.19
CA VAL A 83 25.10 -32.10 3.72
C VAL A 83 24.78 -33.11 4.82
N SER A 84 25.80 -33.74 5.43
CA SER A 84 25.59 -34.72 6.51
C SER A 84 24.92 -34.10 7.72
N PHE A 85 25.08 -32.81 7.99
CA PHE A 85 24.34 -32.16 9.07
C PHE A 85 22.85 -32.04 8.76
N MET A 86 22.49 -31.57 7.55
CA MET A 86 21.09 -31.39 7.15
C MET A 86 20.34 -32.72 7.01
N VAL A 87 21.02 -33.75 6.50
CA VAL A 87 20.42 -35.07 6.22
C VAL A 87 20.47 -36.01 7.42
N GLU A 88 21.64 -36.13 8.06
CA GLU A 88 21.89 -37.13 9.11
C GLU A 88 21.84 -36.53 10.53
N GLY A 89 21.75 -35.21 10.66
CA GLY A 89 21.78 -34.52 11.97
C GLY A 89 23.15 -34.52 12.65
N THR A 90 24.22 -34.74 11.91
CA THR A 90 25.60 -34.81 12.46
C THR A 90 26.15 -33.44 12.86
N SER A 91 26.79 -33.31 14.03
CA SER A 91 27.34 -32.01 14.46
C SER A 91 28.49 -31.54 13.56
N ILE A 92 28.37 -30.31 13.03
CA ILE A 92 29.43 -29.64 12.28
C ILE A 92 30.40 -28.96 13.24
N ARG A 93 31.70 -29.19 13.08
CA ARG A 93 32.76 -28.49 13.83
C ARG A 93 33.09 -27.10 13.27
N ASP A 94 32.98 -26.93 11.96
CA ASP A 94 33.25 -25.65 11.30
C ASP A 94 32.08 -24.67 11.49
N GLU A 95 32.28 -23.68 12.37
CA GLU A 95 31.31 -22.62 12.62
C GLU A 95 30.95 -21.81 11.37
N LYS A 96 31.86 -21.71 10.39
CA LYS A 96 31.62 -20.96 9.15
C LYS A 96 30.54 -21.63 8.31
N LEU A 97 30.52 -22.95 8.27
CA LEU A 97 29.49 -23.72 7.56
C LEU A 97 28.13 -23.66 8.27
N VAL A 98 28.13 -23.61 9.61
CA VAL A 98 26.90 -23.38 10.38
C VAL A 98 26.33 -22.00 10.07
N LYS A 99 27.17 -20.95 10.06
CA LYS A 99 26.77 -19.58 9.68
C LYS A 99 26.27 -19.52 8.23
N LEU A 100 26.92 -20.25 7.32
CA LEU A 100 26.49 -20.37 5.93
C LEU A 100 25.09 -20.98 5.84
N LEU A 101 24.81 -22.06 6.57
CA LEU A 101 23.48 -22.67 6.56
C LEU A 101 22.41 -21.73 7.07
N ALA A 102 22.67 -21.06 8.19
CA ALA A 102 21.74 -20.08 8.76
C ALA A 102 21.40 -18.98 7.74
N TRP A 103 22.41 -18.52 7.01
CA TRP A 103 22.24 -17.55 5.92
C TRP A 103 21.43 -18.10 4.74
N LEU A 104 21.71 -19.34 4.31
CA LEU A 104 20.99 -20.00 3.20
C LEU A 104 19.49 -20.15 3.49
N ILE A 105 19.13 -20.53 4.72
CA ILE A 105 17.73 -20.82 5.09
C ILE A 105 17.01 -19.64 5.73
N ASP A 106 17.60 -18.43 5.77
CA ASP A 106 17.04 -17.27 6.47
C ASP A 106 16.74 -17.52 7.97
N PHE A 107 17.68 -18.15 8.68
CA PHE A 107 17.64 -18.33 10.14
C PHE A 107 18.50 -17.26 10.84
N PRO A 108 18.19 -16.84 12.09
CA PRO A 108 18.96 -15.80 12.75
C PRO A 108 20.42 -16.22 12.91
N THR A 109 21.33 -15.25 12.87
CA THR A 109 22.73 -15.50 13.22
C THR A 109 22.83 -15.91 14.69
N TYR A 110 23.92 -16.58 15.09
CA TYR A 110 24.08 -17.04 16.48
C TYR A 110 23.87 -15.95 17.53
N ASN A 111 24.38 -14.73 17.28
CA ASN A 111 24.21 -13.61 18.22
C ASN A 111 22.75 -13.15 18.28
N GLU A 112 22.06 -13.08 17.14
CA GLU A 112 20.65 -12.72 17.10
C GLU A 112 19.79 -13.78 17.78
N TRP A 113 20.05 -15.06 17.50
CA TRP A 113 19.34 -16.19 18.11
C TRP A 113 19.48 -16.22 19.63
N ARG A 114 20.67 -15.96 20.14
CA ARG A 114 20.93 -15.89 21.59
C ARG A 114 20.14 -14.75 22.26
N GLU A 115 19.82 -13.71 21.50
CA GLU A 115 19.03 -12.57 21.95
C GLU A 115 17.54 -12.74 21.62
N LEU A 116 17.04 -13.92 21.26
CA LEU A 116 15.60 -14.18 21.08
C LEU A 116 14.97 -14.66 22.38
N SER A 117 13.69 -14.33 22.58
CA SER A 117 12.90 -14.89 23.67
C SER A 117 12.31 -16.22 23.23
N GLU A 118 11.79 -17.01 24.18
CA GLU A 118 11.15 -18.28 23.83
C GLU A 118 9.93 -18.06 22.93
N GLU A 119 9.19 -16.97 23.15
CA GLU A 119 8.02 -16.58 22.35
C GLU A 119 8.44 -16.16 20.93
N GLU A 120 9.50 -15.36 20.80
CA GLU A 120 10.04 -14.96 19.49
C GLU A 120 10.53 -16.18 18.70
N LEU A 121 11.23 -17.11 19.38
CA LEU A 121 11.68 -18.33 18.76
C LEU A 121 10.51 -19.22 18.32
N LYS A 122 9.46 -19.34 19.14
CA LYS A 122 8.23 -20.06 18.74
C LYS A 122 7.59 -19.44 17.50
N LEU A 123 7.45 -18.11 17.45
CA LEU A 123 6.90 -17.41 16.28
C LEU A 123 7.68 -17.68 15.00
N ILE A 124 9.02 -17.74 15.09
CA ILE A 124 9.90 -18.07 13.95
C ILE A 124 9.59 -19.47 13.41
N PHE A 125 9.44 -20.43 14.32
CA PHE A 125 9.16 -21.81 13.97
C PHE A 125 7.74 -21.99 13.43
N GLU A 126 6.76 -21.28 14.00
CA GLU A 126 5.39 -21.24 13.50
C GLU A 126 5.32 -20.62 12.09
N GLU A 127 6.01 -19.51 11.83
CA GLU A 127 6.07 -18.90 10.50
C GLU A 127 6.67 -19.88 9.46
N ALA A 128 7.75 -20.58 9.83
CA ALA A 128 8.35 -21.60 8.99
C ALA A 128 7.42 -22.81 8.75
N ALA A 129 6.49 -23.07 9.68
CA ALA A 129 5.55 -24.18 9.59
C ALA A 129 4.28 -23.87 8.78
N LYS A 130 3.94 -22.60 8.56
CA LYS A 130 2.76 -22.22 7.74
C LYS A 130 2.91 -22.74 6.31
N LYS A 131 1.85 -23.31 5.72
CA LYS A 131 1.85 -23.74 4.31
C LYS A 131 1.65 -22.53 3.37
N PRO A 132 2.09 -22.60 2.10
CA PRO A 132 1.87 -21.54 1.11
C PRO A 132 0.39 -21.15 0.92
N GLU A 133 -0.54 -22.05 1.24
CA GLU A 133 -1.98 -21.91 0.99
C GLU A 133 -2.69 -20.93 1.94
N GLU A 134 -2.06 -20.48 3.03
CA GLU A 134 -2.62 -19.44 3.92
C GLU A 134 -2.18 -18.01 3.54
N GLU A 135 -1.37 -17.83 2.50
CA GLU A 135 -0.89 -16.50 2.07
C GLU A 135 -1.72 -15.90 0.90
N ILE A 136 -2.85 -16.53 0.53
CA ILE A 136 -3.76 -16.04 -0.53
C ILE A 136 -5.22 -15.99 -0.03
N THR A 137 -5.60 -14.89 0.60
CA THR A 137 -6.98 -14.38 0.56
C THR A 137 -6.99 -12.87 0.38
N GLU A 138 -6.66 -12.40 -0.83
CA GLU A 138 -7.49 -11.40 -1.52
C GLU A 138 -7.53 -11.72 -3.03
N PRO A 139 -8.71 -11.69 -3.67
CA PRO A 139 -8.93 -12.30 -4.98
C PRO A 139 -8.52 -11.38 -6.14
N ILE A 140 -7.46 -11.75 -6.86
CA ILE A 140 -7.22 -11.22 -8.22
C ILE A 140 -8.00 -12.10 -9.20
N THR A 141 -9.23 -11.69 -9.51
CA THR A 141 -9.97 -12.23 -10.65
C THR A 141 -9.46 -11.55 -11.91
N THR A 142 -8.64 -12.21 -12.71
CA THR A 142 -8.52 -11.89 -14.15
C THR A 142 -8.36 -13.17 -14.96
N LYS A 143 -9.43 -13.50 -15.70
CA LYS A 143 -9.41 -14.42 -16.84
C LYS A 143 -8.52 -13.86 -17.98
N PRO A 144 -7.95 -14.74 -18.83
CA PRO A 144 -7.00 -14.34 -19.87
C PRO A 144 -7.72 -13.78 -21.10
N THR A 145 -7.12 -12.80 -21.77
CA THR A 145 -7.57 -12.33 -23.09
C THR A 145 -6.37 -12.00 -23.97
N GLY A 146 -6.20 -12.83 -25.01
CA GLY A 146 -6.18 -12.37 -26.39
C GLY A 146 -5.03 -11.48 -26.85
N GLU A 147 -4.00 -12.15 -27.34
CA GLU A 147 -3.14 -11.80 -28.47
C GLU A 147 -3.79 -10.86 -29.52
N VAL A 148 -3.23 -9.66 -29.75
CA VAL A 148 -3.45 -8.86 -30.97
C VAL A 148 -2.14 -8.15 -31.37
N LYS A 149 -1.81 -8.28 -32.67
CA LYS A 149 -0.59 -7.87 -33.35
C LYS A 149 -0.55 -6.37 -33.69
N VAL A 150 0.70 -5.88 -33.77
CA VAL A 150 1.18 -4.58 -34.28
C VAL A 150 0.82 -4.38 -35.76
N PRO A 151 0.63 -3.13 -36.21
CA PRO A 151 1.30 -2.73 -37.46
C PRO A 151 2.00 -1.36 -37.44
N ASP A 152 2.92 -1.29 -38.38
CA ASP A 152 4.03 -0.38 -38.63
C ASP A 152 3.64 0.88 -39.46
N ILE A 153 4.52 1.88 -39.43
CA ILE A 153 4.39 3.23 -40.01
C ILE A 153 5.25 3.30 -41.29
N THR A 154 4.79 3.84 -42.42
CA THR A 154 5.67 4.50 -43.43
C THR A 154 4.92 5.44 -44.42
N SER A 155 5.47 6.67 -44.54
CA SER A 155 5.57 7.63 -45.68
C SER A 155 4.38 8.39 -46.34
N THR A 156 4.64 9.70 -46.49
CA THR A 156 4.01 10.87 -47.16
C THR A 156 4.40 11.02 -48.67
N PRO A 157 4.09 12.10 -49.46
CA PRO A 157 2.90 12.93 -49.82
C PRO A 157 2.72 13.11 -51.39
N PRO A 158 2.27 14.25 -52.01
CA PRO A 158 0.92 14.71 -52.42
C PRO A 158 0.80 14.98 -53.97
N PRO A 159 -0.23 15.68 -54.58
CA PRO A 159 -0.45 17.16 -54.49
C PRO A 159 -1.93 17.67 -54.56
N GLN A 160 -2.12 19.00 -54.33
CA GLN A 160 -3.35 19.84 -54.33
C GLN A 160 -3.71 20.38 -55.76
N PRO A 161 -4.57 21.41 -56.06
CA PRO A 161 -5.34 22.39 -55.22
C PRO A 161 -6.74 22.89 -55.76
N ILE A 162 -7.30 23.95 -55.12
CA ILE A 162 -8.16 25.08 -55.61
C ILE A 162 -9.42 25.30 -54.72
N PHE A 163 -9.47 26.32 -53.83
CA PHE A 163 -10.10 27.67 -53.93
C PHE A 163 -11.63 27.64 -54.25
N ILE A 164 -12.55 28.26 -53.49
CA ILE A 164 -12.87 29.70 -53.47
C ILE A 164 -13.77 30.08 -52.25
N MET A 165 -13.58 31.32 -51.81
CA MET A 165 -14.27 32.12 -50.78
C MET A 165 -15.62 32.69 -51.28
N GLY A 166 -16.64 32.83 -50.44
CA GLY A 166 -17.83 33.61 -50.83
C GLY A 166 -18.97 33.69 -49.80
N LYS A 167 -19.03 34.81 -49.08
CA LYS A 167 -20.22 35.51 -48.54
C LYS A 167 -20.10 36.94 -49.15
N PRO A 168 -21.15 37.74 -49.48
CA PRO A 168 -22.28 38.05 -48.60
C PRO A 168 -23.62 38.56 -49.20
N THR A 169 -24.58 38.79 -48.28
CA THR A 169 -25.58 39.91 -48.17
C THR A 169 -26.78 40.09 -49.10
N GLY A 170 -27.93 40.35 -48.44
CA GLY A 170 -29.01 41.29 -48.85
C GLY A 170 -30.26 40.62 -49.45
N GLY A 171 -31.51 40.96 -49.12
CA GLY A 171 -32.09 42.03 -48.30
C GLY A 171 -33.62 42.11 -48.50
N GLY A 172 -34.30 42.84 -47.60
CA GLY A 172 -35.67 43.40 -47.74
C GLY A 172 -36.84 42.46 -47.43
N ASN A 173 -38.01 42.87 -46.94
CA ASN A 173 -38.54 44.06 -46.25
C ASN A 173 -39.98 43.64 -45.84
N GLY A 174 -40.51 44.07 -44.69
CA GLY A 174 -41.92 43.79 -44.36
C GLY A 174 -42.32 44.24 -42.96
N GLU A 175 -43.12 45.30 -42.94
CA GLU A 175 -43.69 46.09 -41.84
C GLU A 175 -44.26 45.37 -40.61
N ASP A 176 -43.92 45.98 -39.47
CA ASP A 176 -44.69 46.27 -38.26
C ASP A 176 -46.16 45.78 -38.16
N VAL A 177 -46.42 44.84 -37.25
CA VAL A 177 -47.66 44.79 -36.45
C VAL A 177 -47.33 44.30 -35.04
N THR A 178 -47.58 45.17 -34.05
CA THR A 178 -47.41 44.93 -32.61
C THR A 178 -48.62 44.14 -32.02
N ARG A 179 -48.38 43.03 -31.30
CA ARG A 179 -49.37 42.37 -30.40
C ARG A 179 -48.64 41.53 -29.32
N PRO A 180 -49.25 41.28 -28.14
CA PRO A 180 -48.69 41.57 -26.82
C PRO A 180 -47.83 40.44 -26.25
N GLU A 181 -46.90 40.84 -25.40
CA GLU A 181 -45.95 40.01 -24.66
C GLU A 181 -46.65 38.91 -23.84
N GLN A 182 -46.43 37.63 -24.20
CA GLN A 182 -46.83 36.50 -23.37
C GLN A 182 -45.90 36.37 -22.15
N PRO A 183 -46.43 36.03 -20.96
CA PRO A 183 -45.63 35.86 -19.76
C PRO A 183 -44.66 34.68 -19.93
N LYS A 184 -43.35 34.99 -19.92
CA LYS A 184 -42.27 34.00 -19.98
C LYS A 184 -42.42 32.99 -18.84
N GLN A 185 -42.66 31.72 -19.19
CA GLN A 185 -42.60 30.62 -18.23
C GLN A 185 -41.21 30.59 -17.57
N PRO A 186 -41.11 30.27 -16.26
CA PRO A 186 -39.83 30.24 -15.57
C PRO A 186 -38.94 29.16 -16.16
N VAL A 187 -38.00 29.57 -17.00
CA VAL A 187 -36.92 28.73 -17.50
C VAL A 187 -36.09 28.32 -16.29
N TYR A 188 -36.18 27.06 -15.87
CA TYR A 188 -35.29 26.51 -14.87
C TYR A 188 -33.87 26.51 -15.44
N VAL A 189 -33.09 27.54 -15.08
CA VAL A 189 -31.66 27.63 -15.40
C VAL A 189 -30.92 26.96 -14.25
N PRO A 190 -30.34 25.76 -14.44
CA PRO A 190 -29.55 25.14 -13.38
C PRO A 190 -28.38 26.07 -13.06
N LYS A 191 -28.34 26.56 -11.81
CA LYS A 191 -27.37 27.56 -11.34
C LYS A 191 -25.91 27.13 -11.48
N PHE A 192 -25.65 25.82 -11.62
CA PHE A 192 -24.29 25.29 -11.74
C PHE A 192 -24.19 24.29 -12.89
N SER A 193 -23.17 24.48 -13.74
CA SER A 193 -22.86 23.52 -14.80
C SER A 193 -22.39 22.18 -14.19
N PRO A 194 -22.78 21.03 -14.75
CA PRO A 194 -22.37 19.70 -14.26
C PRO A 194 -20.84 19.53 -14.13
N ARG A 195 -20.07 20.30 -14.90
CA ARG A 195 -18.61 20.33 -14.81
C ARG A 195 -18.10 20.93 -13.50
N TYR A 196 -18.79 21.92 -12.94
CA TYR A 196 -18.40 22.50 -11.65
C TYR A 196 -18.78 21.60 -10.47
N ILE A 197 -19.90 20.87 -10.58
CA ILE A 197 -20.31 19.90 -9.55
C ILE A 197 -19.29 18.76 -9.47
N THR A 198 -18.90 18.20 -10.62
CA THR A 198 -17.87 17.15 -10.68
C THR A 198 -16.53 17.61 -10.12
N ILE A 199 -16.02 18.78 -10.53
CA ILE A 199 -14.78 19.36 -9.99
C ILE A 199 -14.88 19.57 -8.46
N SER A 200 -16.00 20.10 -7.96
CA SER A 200 -16.22 20.30 -6.53
C SER A 200 -16.21 18.99 -5.73
N CYS A 201 -16.90 17.96 -6.23
CA CYS A 201 -16.89 16.62 -5.62
C CYS A 201 -15.49 16.02 -5.62
N THR A 202 -14.72 16.17 -6.70
CA THR A 202 -13.32 15.71 -6.75
C THR A 202 -12.48 16.40 -5.69
N ILE A 203 -12.56 17.73 -5.57
CA ILE A 203 -11.81 18.49 -4.55
C ILE A 203 -12.20 18.03 -3.14
N LEU A 204 -13.49 17.84 -2.86
CA LEU A 204 -13.94 17.35 -1.55
C LEU A 204 -13.42 15.94 -1.23
N LEU A 205 -13.31 15.05 -2.22
CA LEU A 205 -12.68 13.73 -2.01
C LEU A 205 -11.18 13.83 -1.74
N PHE A 206 -10.47 14.72 -2.40
CA PHE A 206 -9.06 14.98 -2.08
C PHE A 206 -8.90 15.52 -0.65
N VAL A 207 -9.75 16.47 -0.25
CA VAL A 207 -9.70 17.04 1.10
C VAL A 207 -10.07 15.99 2.14
N SER A 208 -11.07 15.13 1.89
CA SER A 208 -11.46 14.09 2.84
C SER A 208 -10.41 12.98 2.97
N THR A 209 -9.84 12.51 1.87
CA THR A 209 -8.80 11.48 1.88
C THR A 209 -7.50 11.95 2.53
N THR A 210 -7.08 13.18 2.28
CA THR A 210 -5.92 13.79 2.95
C THR A 210 -6.18 14.00 4.43
N SER A 211 -7.38 14.45 4.82
CA SER A 211 -7.75 14.62 6.22
C SER A 211 -7.76 13.30 7.00
N LEU A 212 -8.28 12.21 6.40
CA LEU A 212 -8.26 10.88 7.00
C LEU A 212 -6.84 10.34 7.16
N ALA A 213 -5.99 10.51 6.15
CA ALA A 213 -4.59 10.09 6.23
C ALA A 213 -3.78 10.87 7.28
N VAL A 214 -4.13 12.14 7.52
CA VAL A 214 -3.55 12.95 8.61
C VAL A 214 -4.07 12.47 9.97
N TRP A 215 -5.38 12.19 10.08
CA TRP A 215 -5.99 11.66 11.30
C TRP A 215 -5.38 10.34 11.74
N GLU A 216 -5.17 9.39 10.82
CA GLU A 216 -4.52 8.09 11.11
C GLU A 216 -3.05 8.23 11.53
N ARG A 217 -2.40 9.37 11.25
CA ARG A 217 -1.00 9.64 11.62
C ARG A 217 -0.87 10.43 12.90
N LEU A 218 -1.97 10.95 13.46
CA LEU A 218 -1.90 11.76 14.66
C LEU A 218 -1.50 10.88 15.84
N PRO A 219 -0.38 11.19 16.50
CA PRO A 219 0.06 10.42 17.65
C PRO A 219 -0.94 10.56 18.79
N THR A 220 -1.14 9.48 19.54
CA THR A 220 -1.82 9.52 20.85
C THR A 220 -1.16 10.58 21.73
N PRO A 221 -1.94 11.47 22.38
CA PRO A 221 -1.38 12.51 23.22
C PRO A 221 -0.74 11.88 24.47
N ILE A 222 0.52 12.23 24.74
CA ILE A 222 1.26 11.72 25.91
C ILE A 222 0.78 12.45 27.17
N ARG A 223 0.37 11.69 28.19
CA ARG A 223 0.02 12.25 29.51
C ARG A 223 1.29 12.63 30.28
N MET A 224 1.39 13.89 30.67
CA MET A 224 2.49 14.36 31.51
C MET A 224 2.31 13.87 32.96
N PRO A 225 3.40 13.52 33.66
CA PRO A 225 3.33 13.00 35.02
C PRO A 225 2.94 14.09 36.01
N ASN A 226 2.09 13.73 36.95
CA ASN A 226 1.78 14.55 38.12
C ASN A 226 2.91 14.46 39.15
N ALA A 227 3.02 15.46 40.04
CA ALA A 227 4.09 15.51 41.06
C ALA A 227 4.17 14.30 42.00
N VAL A 228 3.09 13.52 42.11
CA VAL A 228 2.99 12.33 42.96
C VAL A 228 3.28 11.02 42.22
N GLU A 229 3.35 11.04 40.89
CA GLU A 229 3.61 9.86 40.05
C GLU A 229 5.12 9.66 39.93
N LYS A 230 5.59 8.46 40.29
CA LYS A 230 7.03 8.13 40.35
C LYS A 230 7.42 6.97 39.44
N PHE A 231 6.44 6.34 38.82
CA PHE A 231 6.64 5.18 37.96
C PHE A 231 5.95 5.41 36.62
N MET A 232 6.23 4.55 35.66
CA MET A 232 5.54 4.50 34.38
C MET A 232 5.43 3.06 33.89
N TYR A 233 4.41 2.77 33.08
CA TYR A 233 4.19 1.46 32.48
C TYR A 233 3.93 1.61 30.98
N TRP A 234 4.18 0.55 30.21
CA TRP A 234 3.93 0.56 28.78
C TRP A 234 2.44 0.31 28.50
N ASP A 235 1.81 1.26 27.83
CA ASP A 235 0.41 1.22 27.40
C ASP A 235 0.36 1.22 25.87
N GLU A 236 0.20 0.03 25.30
CA GLU A 236 0.09 -0.27 23.87
C GLU A 236 1.20 0.31 22.96
N ASP A 237 1.23 1.63 22.78
CA ASP A 237 2.17 2.38 21.94
C ASP A 237 3.07 3.39 22.68
N HIS A 238 2.85 3.72 23.96
CA HIS A 238 3.69 4.67 24.70
C HIS A 238 3.71 4.39 26.20
N TYR A 239 4.50 5.15 26.96
CA TYR A 239 4.52 5.05 28.43
C TYR A 239 3.50 5.98 29.07
N GLU A 240 2.76 5.46 30.05
CA GLU A 240 1.87 6.23 30.92
C GLU A 240 2.40 6.32 32.35
N PRO A 241 2.28 7.48 33.03
CA PRO A 241 2.76 7.66 34.39
C PRO A 241 1.80 7.05 35.42
N ILE A 242 2.34 6.54 36.52
CA ILE A 242 1.61 5.86 37.58
C ILE A 242 2.22 6.15 38.97
N LYS A 243 1.41 6.03 40.02
CA LYS A 243 1.82 6.37 41.39
C LYS A 243 2.56 5.25 42.10
N ASP A 244 2.15 4.01 41.89
CA ASP A 244 2.60 2.83 42.64
C ASP A 244 3.15 1.76 41.70
N ASP A 245 4.19 1.05 42.12
CA ASP A 245 4.83 -0.05 41.40
C ASP A 245 4.10 -1.40 41.60
N LYS A 246 3.10 -1.45 42.48
CA LYS A 246 2.31 -2.66 42.77
C LYS A 246 1.01 -2.77 42.00
N GLN A 247 0.75 -1.86 41.07
CA GLN A 247 -0.48 -1.89 40.30
C GLN A 247 -0.44 -3.04 39.28
N ASN A 248 -1.49 -3.86 39.23
CA ASN A 248 -1.57 -4.98 38.30
C ASN A 248 -1.96 -4.49 36.89
N VAL A 249 -0.98 -3.98 36.14
CA VAL A 249 -1.15 -3.52 34.74
C VAL A 249 -0.73 -4.57 33.70
N GLY A 250 -0.17 -5.71 34.13
CA GLY A 250 0.22 -6.80 33.21
C GLY A 250 1.46 -6.49 32.34
N THR A 251 2.05 -5.30 32.47
CA THR A 251 3.31 -4.90 31.84
C THR A 251 4.35 -4.50 32.89
N PRO A 252 5.65 -4.53 32.55
CA PRO A 252 6.70 -4.13 33.48
C PRO A 252 6.55 -2.65 33.91
N ILE A 253 6.47 -2.42 35.21
CA ILE A 253 6.50 -1.05 35.77
C ILE A 253 7.95 -0.66 36.02
N ILE A 254 8.33 0.52 35.53
CA ILE A 254 9.69 1.07 35.67
C ILE A 254 9.66 2.45 36.32
N PRO A 255 10.77 2.88 36.95
CA PRO A 255 10.88 4.23 37.49
C PRO A 255 10.63 5.29 36.41
N LEU A 256 9.92 6.35 36.77
CA LEU A 256 9.56 7.43 35.85
C LEU A 256 10.83 8.11 35.30
N ASN A 257 10.96 8.08 33.97
CA ASN A 257 11.96 8.86 33.24
C ASN A 257 11.25 9.71 32.19
N VAL A 258 11.26 11.03 32.37
CA VAL A 258 10.53 11.97 31.50
C VAL A 258 11.03 11.93 30.05
N GLN A 259 12.31 11.63 29.80
CA GLN A 259 12.83 11.52 28.43
C GLN A 259 12.25 10.27 27.75
N THR A 260 12.33 9.12 28.40
CA THR A 260 11.75 7.87 27.89
C THR A 260 10.24 7.99 27.70
N LEU A 261 9.53 8.59 28.67
CA LEU A 261 8.09 8.83 28.62
C LEU A 261 7.68 9.61 27.36
N THR A 262 8.43 10.66 27.02
CA THR A 262 8.09 11.57 25.92
C THR A 262 8.60 11.10 24.56
N ARG A 263 9.72 10.37 24.53
CA ARG A 263 10.42 10.02 23.28
C ARG A 263 10.19 8.61 22.81
N GLN A 264 9.96 7.66 23.72
CA GLN A 264 9.84 6.24 23.36
C GLN A 264 8.39 5.88 23.06
N ARG A 265 8.10 5.67 21.78
CA ARG A 265 6.77 5.33 21.24
C ARG A 265 6.88 4.23 20.19
N LYS A 266 5.85 3.39 20.09
CA LYS A 266 5.69 2.39 19.01
C LYS A 266 5.28 3.09 17.72
N ILE A 267 5.83 2.62 16.61
CA ILE A 267 5.46 3.07 15.27
C ILE A 267 4.48 2.05 14.70
N ASN A 268 3.20 2.41 14.72
CA ASN A 268 2.09 1.53 14.31
C ASN A 268 1.99 1.36 12.78
N LEU A 269 2.58 2.26 11.99
CA LEU A 269 2.61 2.18 10.53
C LEU A 269 4.05 2.01 10.02
N PRO A 270 4.63 0.80 10.10
CA PRO A 270 6.00 0.56 9.66
C PRO A 270 6.20 0.83 8.17
N ASP A 271 5.18 0.64 7.33
CA ASP A 271 5.24 0.90 5.89
C ASP A 271 5.51 2.39 5.55
N THR A 272 5.37 3.31 6.52
CA THR A 272 5.74 4.72 6.34
C THR A 272 7.24 5.00 6.52
N LEU A 273 8.00 4.04 7.05
CA LEU A 273 9.42 4.18 7.28
C LEU A 273 10.19 4.21 5.95
N THR A 274 11.16 5.11 5.88
CA THR A 274 12.01 5.32 4.70
C THR A 274 13.48 5.34 5.12
N SER A 275 14.39 5.52 4.16
CA SER A 275 15.82 5.66 4.47
C SER A 275 16.12 6.83 5.42
N TYR A 276 15.24 7.84 5.50
CA TYR A 276 15.34 8.94 6.46
C TYR A 276 15.15 8.51 7.93
N SER A 277 14.47 7.38 8.14
CA SER A 277 14.23 6.81 9.47
C SER A 277 15.47 6.12 10.04
N ILE A 278 16.48 5.82 9.22
CA ILE A 278 17.72 5.18 9.66
C ILE A 278 18.46 6.13 10.62
N GLY A 279 18.83 5.61 11.79
CA GLY A 279 19.45 6.40 12.87
C GLY A 279 18.47 7.18 13.75
N LYS A 280 17.16 7.12 13.47
CA LYS A 280 16.09 7.76 14.26
C LYS A 280 15.03 6.78 14.75
N VAL A 281 15.10 5.54 14.28
CA VAL A 281 14.16 4.48 14.59
C VAL A 281 14.94 3.28 15.07
N TRP A 282 14.37 2.61 16.06
CA TRP A 282 14.85 1.37 16.60
C TRP A 282 13.80 0.29 16.41
N TYR A 283 14.20 -0.97 16.51
CA TYR A 283 13.32 -2.09 16.28
C TYR A 283 13.58 -3.25 17.23
N LYS A 284 12.55 -4.07 17.41
CA LYS A 284 12.61 -5.40 18.01
C LYS A 284 11.88 -6.39 17.10
N GLY A 285 12.24 -7.66 17.17
CA GLY A 285 11.59 -8.73 16.44
C GLY A 285 12.51 -9.42 15.43
N TYR A 286 11.91 -10.35 14.69
CA TYR A 286 12.59 -11.19 13.73
C TYR A 286 11.66 -11.52 12.56
N GLY A 287 12.23 -11.78 11.38
CA GLY A 287 11.46 -12.23 10.22
C GLY A 287 10.47 -11.15 9.79
N LYS A 288 9.20 -11.49 9.57
CA LYS A 288 8.18 -10.47 9.21
C LYS A 288 7.62 -9.70 10.42
N ASN A 289 7.88 -10.15 11.64
CA ASN A 289 7.27 -9.62 12.87
C ASN A 289 8.15 -8.55 13.54
N HIS A 290 8.54 -7.52 12.79
CA HIS A 290 9.31 -6.41 13.35
C HIS A 290 8.39 -5.35 13.97
N GLU A 291 8.68 -4.97 15.21
CA GLU A 291 8.12 -3.81 15.88
C GLU A 291 9.12 -2.67 15.85
N PHE A 292 8.64 -1.44 15.63
CA PHE A 292 9.49 -0.27 15.46
C PHE A 292 9.16 0.79 16.51
N PHE A 293 10.19 1.55 16.90
CA PHE A 293 10.16 2.47 18.01
C PHE A 293 10.89 3.77 17.68
N THR A 294 10.43 4.88 18.25
CA THR A 294 10.98 6.23 18.00
C THR A 294 12.23 6.57 18.79
N ASP A 295 12.60 5.80 19.81
CA ASP A 295 13.81 6.02 20.61
C ASP A 295 14.53 4.70 20.93
N SER A 296 15.81 4.83 21.27
CA SER A 296 16.65 3.76 21.79
C SER A 296 16.28 3.43 23.23
N GLY A 297 16.66 2.23 23.70
CA GLY A 297 16.50 1.86 25.09
C GLY A 297 16.11 0.41 25.28
N ALA A 298 15.61 0.10 26.47
CA ALA A 298 15.07 -1.21 26.79
C ALA A 298 13.76 -1.47 26.02
N TYR A 299 13.49 -2.72 25.68
CA TYR A 299 12.25 -3.13 25.07
C TYR A 299 11.11 -3.03 26.11
N PRO A 300 9.98 -2.36 25.82
CA PRO A 300 8.99 -2.06 26.85
C PRO A 300 8.33 -3.28 27.50
N LEU A 301 8.20 -4.39 26.77
CA LEU A 301 7.61 -5.64 27.30
C LEU A 301 8.64 -6.53 28.02
N ASP A 302 9.94 -6.37 27.71
CA ASP A 302 11.03 -7.10 28.37
C ASP A 302 12.23 -6.17 28.54
N THR A 303 12.36 -5.62 29.75
CA THR A 303 13.37 -4.61 30.08
C THR A 303 14.80 -5.13 30.06
N GLN A 304 15.02 -6.45 30.02
CA GLN A 304 16.35 -7.04 29.90
C GLN A 304 16.88 -6.97 28.46
N ARG A 305 15.99 -6.71 27.49
CA ARG A 305 16.33 -6.65 26.06
C ARG A 305 16.46 -5.20 25.62
N VAL A 306 17.39 -4.95 24.71
CA VAL A 306 17.65 -3.62 24.17
C VAL A 306 17.18 -3.56 22.72
N LEU A 307 16.55 -2.44 22.35
CA LEU A 307 16.12 -2.17 20.99
C LEU A 307 17.32 -1.98 20.05
N LYS A 308 17.25 -2.56 18.85
CA LYS A 308 18.32 -2.48 17.84
C LYS A 308 18.11 -1.27 16.93
N PRO A 309 19.16 -0.54 16.52
CA PRO A 309 19.00 0.56 15.58
C PRO A 309 18.52 0.05 14.22
N LEU A 310 17.55 0.75 13.61
CA LEU A 310 17.05 0.41 12.28
C LEU A 310 18.19 0.43 11.27
N SER A 311 18.33 -0.68 10.54
CA SER A 311 19.33 -0.83 9.48
C SER A 311 18.68 -0.82 8.11
N ASN A 312 19.47 -0.46 7.09
CA ASN A 312 19.01 -0.47 5.71
C ASN A 312 18.49 -1.85 5.29
N THR A 313 19.14 -2.93 5.75
CA THR A 313 18.74 -4.31 5.44
C THR A 313 17.34 -4.64 5.95
N ILE A 314 17.01 -4.24 7.19
CA ILE A 314 15.67 -4.48 7.77
C ILE A 314 14.63 -3.66 7.02
N LEU A 315 14.92 -2.39 6.75
CA LEU A 315 14.07 -1.51 5.97
C LEU A 315 13.77 -2.11 4.59
N THR A 316 14.77 -2.55 3.83
CA THR A 316 14.54 -3.06 2.47
C THR A 316 13.91 -4.46 2.45
N LYS A 317 14.16 -5.31 3.45
CA LYS A 317 13.72 -6.71 3.46
C LYS A 317 12.32 -6.89 4.04
N TYR A 318 11.95 -6.10 5.04
CA TYR A 318 10.74 -6.33 5.84
C TYR A 318 9.76 -5.16 5.83
N ILE A 319 10.12 -4.02 5.25
CA ILE A 319 9.26 -2.83 5.19
C ILE A 319 9.04 -2.47 3.73
N SER A 320 7.78 -2.42 3.29
CA SER A 320 7.44 -2.09 1.90
C SER A 320 6.68 -0.78 1.83
N ASN A 321 7.41 0.32 1.77
CA ASN A 321 6.80 1.63 1.55
C ASN A 321 5.99 1.70 0.24
N TYR A 322 6.47 0.98 -0.80
CA TYR A 322 5.78 0.89 -2.08
C TYR A 322 4.38 0.30 -1.96
N ARG A 323 4.15 -0.68 -1.07
CA ARG A 323 2.83 -1.25 -0.86
C ARG A 323 1.84 -0.20 -0.36
N TYR A 324 2.23 0.58 0.66
CA TYR A 324 1.40 1.66 1.20
C TYR A 324 1.11 2.74 0.15
N MET A 325 2.12 3.18 -0.60
CA MET A 325 1.97 4.18 -1.66
C MET A 325 1.07 3.67 -2.78
N LEU A 326 1.22 2.40 -3.18
CA LEU A 326 0.40 1.78 -4.22
C LEU A 326 -1.05 1.64 -3.78
N THR A 327 -1.31 1.19 -2.56
CA THR A 327 -2.68 1.10 -2.02
C THR A 327 -3.36 2.47 -2.05
N ARG A 328 -2.67 3.52 -1.59
CA ARG A 328 -3.21 4.89 -1.63
C ARG A 328 -3.45 5.38 -3.06
N LEU A 329 -2.55 5.07 -3.99
CA LEU A 329 -2.70 5.42 -5.40
C LEU A 329 -3.90 4.70 -6.05
N VAL A 330 -4.09 3.41 -5.77
CA VAL A 330 -5.24 2.64 -6.28
C VAL A 330 -6.56 3.20 -5.75
N TRP A 331 -6.65 3.46 -4.44
CA TRP A 331 -7.82 4.10 -3.84
C TRP A 331 -8.13 5.45 -4.51
N PHE A 332 -7.10 6.25 -4.77
CA PHE A 332 -7.23 7.52 -5.45
C PHE A 332 -7.76 7.38 -6.89
N LEU A 333 -7.20 6.44 -7.67
CA LEU A 333 -7.65 6.17 -9.05
C LEU A 333 -9.09 5.66 -9.10
N CYS A 334 -9.48 4.74 -8.21
CA CYS A 334 -10.85 4.24 -8.11
C CYS A 334 -11.85 5.36 -7.79
N ALA A 335 -11.52 6.25 -6.85
CA ALA A 335 -12.36 7.39 -6.49
C ALA A 335 -12.52 8.37 -7.67
N ALA A 336 -11.43 8.66 -8.39
CA ALA A 336 -11.48 9.54 -9.56
C ALA A 336 -12.34 8.95 -10.69
N PHE A 337 -12.22 7.64 -10.94
CA PHE A 337 -13.04 6.94 -11.94
C PHE A 337 -14.53 6.95 -11.57
N PHE A 338 -14.85 6.70 -10.30
CA PHE A 338 -16.24 6.74 -9.81
C PHE A 338 -16.88 8.12 -10.02
N ILE A 339 -16.18 9.21 -9.67
CA ILE A 339 -16.69 10.58 -9.91
C ILE A 339 -16.90 10.85 -11.40
N SER A 340 -15.96 10.42 -12.25
CA SER A 340 -16.08 10.59 -13.70
C SER A 340 -17.33 9.89 -14.24
N ILE A 341 -17.60 8.66 -13.78
CA ILE A 341 -18.81 7.92 -14.12
C ILE A 341 -20.05 8.69 -13.64
N CYS A 342 -20.13 9.07 -12.36
CA CYS A 342 -21.27 9.82 -11.82
C CYS A 342 -21.54 11.12 -12.61
N GLY A 343 -20.50 11.83 -13.03
CA GLY A 343 -20.61 13.02 -13.88
C GLY A 343 -21.22 12.74 -15.25
N ILE A 344 -20.83 11.63 -15.89
CA ILE A 344 -21.38 11.20 -17.18
C ILE A 344 -22.85 10.80 -17.02
N TRP A 345 -23.22 10.03 -15.99
CA TRP A 345 -24.60 9.62 -15.73
C TRP A 345 -25.52 10.80 -15.44
N ALA A 346 -25.10 11.76 -14.61
CA ALA A 346 -25.87 12.97 -14.34
C ALA A 346 -26.12 13.82 -15.61
N SER A 347 -25.13 13.86 -16.51
CA SER A 347 -25.29 14.55 -17.79
C SER A 347 -26.25 13.83 -18.75
N ARG A 348 -26.40 12.51 -18.66
CA ARG A 348 -27.31 11.73 -19.50
C ARG A 348 -28.76 11.89 -19.06
N LEU A 349 -29.05 11.79 -17.76
CA LEU A 349 -30.40 12.03 -17.22
C LEU A 349 -30.94 13.42 -17.61
N LYS A 350 -30.10 14.44 -17.55
CA LYS A 350 -30.47 15.80 -17.98
C LYS A 350 -30.81 15.89 -19.48
N LYS A 351 -30.15 15.09 -20.34
CA LYS A 351 -30.49 15.04 -21.77
C LYS A 351 -31.80 14.31 -22.01
N GLU A 352 -32.09 13.26 -21.25
CA GLU A 352 -33.34 12.50 -21.34
C GLU A 352 -34.54 13.35 -20.90
N GLU A 353 -34.44 14.11 -19.81
CA GLU A 353 -35.49 15.06 -19.40
C GLU A 353 -35.78 16.15 -20.47
N MET A 354 -34.74 16.65 -21.14
CA MET A 354 -34.89 17.63 -22.22
C MET A 354 -35.46 17.01 -23.50
N ALA A 355 -35.20 15.74 -23.77
CA ALA A 355 -35.72 15.02 -24.93
C ALA A 355 -37.19 14.62 -24.72
N VAL A 356 -37.57 14.17 -23.51
CA VAL A 356 -38.93 13.77 -23.14
C VAL A 356 -39.89 14.97 -23.08
N ARG A 357 -39.42 16.19 -22.79
CA ARG A 357 -40.24 17.41 -22.85
C ARG A 357 -40.51 17.93 -24.28
N LYS A 358 -39.92 17.34 -25.33
CA LYS A 358 -39.99 17.86 -26.71
C LYS A 358 -41.07 17.28 -27.65
N PRO A 359 -41.90 16.24 -27.34
CA PRO A 359 -42.82 15.69 -28.32
C PRO A 359 -44.33 15.95 -28.04
N GLU A 360 -44.74 17.09 -27.48
CA GLU A 360 -46.19 17.39 -27.27
C GLU A 360 -46.71 18.66 -27.95
N GLU A 361 -45.91 19.33 -28.78
CA GLU A 361 -46.32 20.56 -29.50
C GLU A 361 -46.41 20.40 -31.03
N ALA A 362 -46.51 19.18 -31.53
CA ALA A 362 -46.63 18.91 -32.97
C ALA A 362 -47.65 17.80 -33.29
N ALA A 363 -48.92 18.02 -32.92
CA ALA A 363 -50.06 17.36 -33.56
C ALA A 363 -51.23 18.35 -33.60
N GLY A 364 -51.53 18.85 -34.81
CA GLY A 364 -52.50 19.91 -35.03
C GLY A 364 -53.93 19.43 -35.25
N THR A 365 -54.81 20.44 -35.28
CA THR A 365 -56.12 20.55 -35.94
C THR A 365 -57.28 19.71 -35.41
N ASP A 366 -58.26 20.39 -34.81
CA ASP A 366 -59.55 20.57 -35.49
C ASP A 366 -60.20 21.91 -35.12
N THR A 367 -60.60 22.65 -36.15
CA THR A 367 -61.31 23.93 -36.06
C THR A 367 -62.77 23.65 -36.40
N GLN A 368 -63.64 23.54 -35.40
CA GLN A 368 -65.09 23.49 -35.66
C GLN A 368 -65.91 23.99 -34.46
N SER A 369 -65.91 25.31 -34.25
CA SER A 369 -67.03 26.06 -33.66
C SER A 369 -66.82 27.57 -33.84
N VAL A 370 -66.93 28.02 -35.09
CA VAL A 370 -67.29 29.42 -35.36
C VAL A 370 -68.81 29.52 -35.24
N LEU A 371 -69.28 30.67 -34.75
CA LEU A 371 -70.64 31.24 -34.92
C LEU A 371 -71.65 30.98 -33.80
N GLU A 372 -71.63 31.84 -32.79
CA GLU A 372 -72.79 32.50 -32.12
C GLU A 372 -72.25 33.09 -30.81
N ALA A 373 -72.21 34.39 -30.53
CA ALA A 373 -72.97 35.49 -31.05
C ALA A 373 -72.18 36.78 -30.85
N GLU A 374 -71.76 37.38 -31.97
CA GLU A 374 -71.58 38.82 -32.05
C GLU A 374 -72.83 39.37 -32.77
N ARG A 375 -73.93 39.47 -32.02
CA ARG A 375 -75.02 40.43 -32.25
C ARG A 375 -74.89 41.41 -31.09
N ILE A 376 -74.13 42.51 -31.26
CA ILE A 376 -74.66 43.80 -31.71
C ILE A 376 -76.14 44.03 -31.33
N ILE A 377 -76.36 45.21 -30.76
CA ILE A 377 -77.58 46.03 -30.82
C ILE A 377 -78.46 45.96 -29.56
N ASN A 378 -78.53 47.12 -28.88
CA ASN A 378 -79.46 47.55 -27.81
C ASN A 378 -79.07 47.10 -26.39
N GLY A 379 -78.95 47.97 -25.40
CA GLY A 379 -79.30 49.38 -25.29
C GLY A 379 -79.09 49.78 -23.83
N THR A 380 -78.56 50.99 -23.65
CA THR A 380 -78.69 51.81 -22.45
C THR A 380 -80.14 51.82 -21.97
N GLU A 381 -80.41 51.68 -20.66
CA GLU A 381 -81.29 52.57 -19.87
C GLU A 381 -81.36 52.16 -18.38
N LEU A 382 -81.08 53.15 -17.52
CA LEU A 382 -81.76 53.54 -16.29
C LEU A 382 -82.29 52.51 -15.27
N GLY A 383 -81.75 52.60 -14.04
CA GLY A 383 -82.40 53.36 -12.96
C GLY A 383 -83.70 52.84 -12.31
N THR A 384 -83.58 52.62 -10.98
CA THR A 384 -84.58 52.81 -9.90
C THR A 384 -85.84 51.93 -9.83
N ALA A 385 -85.98 51.17 -8.73
CA ALA A 385 -86.86 51.48 -7.59
C ALA A 385 -86.63 50.46 -6.46
#